data_AF-A0A7S0BZ49-F1
#
_entry.id   AF-A0A7S0BZ49-F1
#
_cell.length_a   1.000
_cell.length_b   1.000
_cell.length_c   1.000
_cell.angle_alpha   90.00
_cell.angle_beta   90.00
_cell.angle_gamma   90.00
#
_symmetry.space_group_name_H-M   'P 1'
#
loop_
_entity.id
_entity.type
_entity.pdbx_description
1 polymer ?
#
loop_
_entity_poly.entity_id
_entity_poly.type
_entity_poly.pdbx_seq_one_letter_code
_entity_poly.pdbx_strand_id
1 'polypeptide(L)'
;NIITIPFEEINDINELCRTKSQTSDGKVGILCTRSSDEEYILRWGQERFNEHYGKYNITTIWNWSPSSELRPCATYLRHCVLSARNMGDKCYNSFLDDTYLVDRKTTIREYLNSYPDIMDRLPPPELAERYGGGFF
;
A
#
# COMPACT_ATOMS: atom_id res chain seq x y z
N ASN A 1 -10.26 -1.37 -11.50
CA ASN A 1 -11.41 -2.31 -11.53
C ASN A 1 -11.72 -2.83 -10.13
N ILE A 2 -12.93 -3.32 -9.87
CA ILE A 2 -13.33 -3.82 -8.55
C ILE A 2 -13.83 -5.26 -8.73
N ILE A 3 -13.27 -6.21 -7.99
CA ILE A 3 -13.69 -7.62 -8.00
C ILE A 3 -14.14 -8.06 -6.62
N THR A 4 -14.94 -9.12 -6.57
CA THR A 4 -15.39 -9.74 -5.34
C THR A 4 -14.54 -10.99 -5.08
N ILE A 5 -13.93 -11.10 -3.90
CA ILE A 5 -13.10 -12.25 -3.51
C ILE A 5 -13.58 -12.85 -2.19
N PRO A 6 -13.42 -14.16 -1.96
CA PRO A 6 -13.62 -14.73 -0.64
C PRO A 6 -12.59 -14.16 0.34
N PHE A 7 -12.98 -13.94 1.59
CA PHE A 7 -12.06 -13.55 2.66
C PHE A 7 -12.43 -14.21 3.99
N GLU A 8 -11.44 -14.36 4.86
CA GLU A 8 -11.62 -14.88 6.22
C GLU A 8 -11.58 -13.72 7.21
N GLU A 9 -12.56 -13.66 8.13
CA GLU A 9 -12.54 -12.69 9.24
C GLU A 9 -11.58 -13.16 10.33
N ILE A 10 -10.63 -12.30 10.69
CA ILE A 10 -9.73 -12.55 11.82
C ILE A 10 -10.44 -12.08 13.09
N ASN A 11 -11.11 -13.00 13.77
CA ASN A 11 -11.83 -12.70 15.03
C ASN A 11 -10.91 -12.61 16.25
N ASP A 12 -9.72 -13.22 16.19
CA ASP A 12 -8.71 -13.15 17.25
C ASP A 12 -7.30 -13.09 16.65
N ILE A 13 -6.54 -12.06 17.03
CA ILE A 13 -5.16 -11.87 16.58
C ILE A 13 -4.20 -12.94 17.11
N ASN A 14 -4.64 -13.88 17.96
CA ASN A 14 -3.82 -14.98 18.45
C ASN A 14 -4.02 -16.31 17.70
N GLU A 15 -5.05 -16.44 16.85
CA GLU A 15 -5.49 -17.75 16.33
C GLU A 15 -4.81 -18.21 15.01
N LEU A 16 -3.88 -17.43 14.42
CA LEU A 16 -3.27 -17.79 13.10
C LEU A 16 -2.23 -18.91 13.18
N CYS A 17 -1.79 -19.32 14.37
CA CYS A 17 -0.69 -20.28 14.50
C CYS A 17 -1.11 -21.74 14.24
N ARG A 18 -2.39 -22.05 13.93
CA ARG A 18 -2.87 -23.45 13.92
C ARG A 18 -3.69 -23.94 12.73
N THR A 19 -4.14 -23.11 11.80
CA THR A 19 -5.11 -23.57 10.80
C THR A 19 -4.56 -23.56 9.39
N LYS A 20 -4.43 -24.77 8.81
CA LYS A 20 -4.34 -24.98 7.37
C LYS A 20 -5.58 -24.38 6.70
N SER A 21 -5.37 -23.74 5.56
CA SER A 21 -6.38 -23.27 4.60
C SER A 21 -7.67 -24.11 4.65
N GLN A 22 -8.71 -23.52 5.24
CA GLN A 22 -10.08 -24.00 5.12
C GLN A 22 -10.86 -22.82 4.56
N THR A 23 -11.13 -22.86 3.26
CA THR A 23 -12.04 -21.94 2.57
C THR A 23 -13.35 -21.85 3.34
N SER A 24 -13.57 -20.73 4.03
CA SER A 24 -14.84 -20.43 4.69
C SER A 24 -15.89 -20.12 3.64
N ASP A 25 -16.90 -20.98 3.54
CA ASP A 25 -18.02 -20.84 2.63
C ASP A 25 -18.94 -19.71 3.15
N GLY A 26 -18.91 -18.53 2.51
CA GLY A 26 -20.00 -17.55 2.64
C GLY A 26 -19.66 -16.06 2.75
N LYS A 27 -18.41 -15.65 2.99
CA LYS A 27 -18.06 -14.21 3.10
C LYS A 27 -17.25 -13.72 1.91
N VAL A 28 -17.70 -12.63 1.32
CA VAL A 28 -17.04 -12.00 0.17
C VAL A 28 -16.65 -10.55 0.47
N GLY A 29 -15.43 -10.20 0.10
CA GLY A 29 -14.85 -8.88 0.22
C GLY A 29 -14.69 -8.25 -1.15
N ILE A 30 -14.53 -6.93 -1.16
CA ILE A 30 -14.31 -6.14 -2.36
C ILE A 30 -12.81 -5.86 -2.49
N LEU A 31 -12.21 -6.30 -3.60
CA LEU A 31 -10.81 -6.02 -3.92
C LEU A 31 -10.72 -5.06 -5.11
N CYS A 32 -10.03 -3.94 -4.91
CA CYS A 32 -9.61 -3.07 -6.00
C CYS A 32 -8.46 -3.74 -6.76
N THR A 33 -8.69 -4.05 -8.04
CA THR A 33 -7.66 -4.57 -8.93
C THR A 33 -6.98 -3.44 -9.68
N ARG A 34 -5.79 -3.76 -10.23
CA ARG A 34 -4.98 -2.84 -11.03
C ARG A 34 -5.85 -2.17 -12.11
N SER A 35 -5.70 -0.84 -12.23
CA SER A 35 -6.19 -0.07 -13.38
C SER A 35 -5.06 0.20 -14.36
N SER A 36 -5.39 0.75 -15.53
CA SER A 36 -4.41 1.22 -16.50
C SER A 36 -4.54 2.72 -16.77
N ASP A 37 -3.51 3.32 -17.36
CA ASP A 37 -3.54 4.73 -17.74
C ASP A 37 -4.66 4.98 -18.77
N GLU A 38 -4.87 4.04 -19.69
CA GLU A 38 -5.91 4.11 -20.72
C GLU A 38 -7.31 4.13 -20.09
N GLU A 39 -7.56 3.29 -19.07
CA GLU A 39 -8.83 3.31 -18.33
C GLU A 39 -9.05 4.65 -17.60
N TYR A 40 -7.99 5.22 -17.02
CA TYR A 40 -8.05 6.51 -16.37
C TYR A 40 -8.37 7.63 -17.37
N ILE A 41 -7.67 7.67 -18.49
CA ILE A 41 -7.86 8.65 -19.57
C ILE A 41 -9.25 8.50 -20.19
N LEU A 42 -9.73 7.28 -20.41
CA LEU A 42 -11.07 7.02 -20.93
C LEU A 42 -12.16 7.55 -19.98
N ARG A 43 -11.96 7.40 -18.67
CA ARG A 43 -12.95 7.82 -17.66
C ARG A 43 -12.92 9.32 -17.37
N TRP A 44 -11.73 9.93 -17.38
CA TRP A 44 -11.55 11.29 -16.85
C TRP A 44 -10.98 12.31 -17.87
N GLY A 45 -10.58 11.85 -19.05
CA GLY A 45 -10.01 12.66 -20.11
C GLY A 45 -8.49 12.88 -20.01
N GLN A 46 -7.86 13.09 -21.17
CA GLN A 46 -6.43 13.36 -21.28
C GLN A 46 -6.03 14.70 -20.64
N GLU A 47 -6.91 15.71 -20.70
CA GLU A 47 -6.66 17.04 -20.13
C GLU A 47 -6.41 16.97 -18.62
N ARG A 48 -7.29 16.26 -17.89
CA ARG A 48 -7.13 16.04 -16.44
C ARG A 48 -5.84 15.30 -16.13
N PHE A 49 -5.48 14.30 -16.95
CA PHE A 49 -4.21 13.59 -16.78
C PHE A 49 -3.02 14.56 -16.91
N ASN A 50 -3.02 15.41 -17.94
CA ASN A 50 -1.94 16.37 -18.16
C ASN A 50 -1.86 17.42 -17.04
N GLU A 51 -2.99 17.92 -16.57
CA GLU A 51 -3.07 18.90 -15.49
C GLU A 51 -2.56 18.34 -14.14
N HIS A 52 -2.89 17.09 -13.84
CA HIS A 52 -2.54 16.47 -12.56
C HIS A 52 -1.15 15.86 -12.55
N TYR A 53 -0.74 15.21 -13.65
CA TYR A 53 0.47 14.39 -13.74
C TYR A 53 1.47 14.93 -14.75
N GLY A 54 1.00 15.34 -15.93
CA GLY A 54 1.87 15.83 -17.01
C GLY A 54 2.74 17.02 -16.61
N LYS A 55 2.23 17.93 -15.76
CA LYS A 55 3.00 19.07 -15.21
C LYS A 55 4.22 18.67 -14.37
N TYR A 56 4.27 17.42 -13.90
CA TYR A 56 5.38 16.86 -13.13
C TYR A 56 6.23 15.89 -13.96
N ASN A 57 6.09 15.91 -15.29
CA ASN A 57 6.73 14.95 -16.21
C ASN A 57 6.37 13.48 -15.91
N ILE A 58 5.21 13.24 -15.30
CA ILE A 58 4.70 11.89 -15.07
C ILE A 58 3.97 11.45 -16.34
N THR A 59 4.55 10.47 -17.03
CA THR A 59 4.01 9.93 -18.29
C THR A 59 3.08 8.73 -18.07
N THR A 60 3.13 8.10 -16.90
CA THR A 60 2.34 6.92 -16.54
C THR A 60 2.04 6.92 -15.04
N ILE A 61 0.88 6.43 -14.64
CA ILE A 61 0.50 6.24 -13.24
C ILE A 61 0.71 4.78 -12.83
N TRP A 62 0.35 3.81 -13.70
CA TRP A 62 0.38 2.38 -13.36
C TRP A 62 1.49 1.57 -14.03
N ASN A 63 2.06 2.01 -15.16
CA ASN A 63 2.93 1.18 -16.01
C ASN A 63 4.43 1.47 -15.83
N TRP A 64 4.87 1.59 -14.57
CA TRP A 64 6.27 1.79 -14.25
C TRP A 64 7.10 0.52 -14.43
N SER A 65 8.27 0.67 -15.05
CA SER A 65 9.24 -0.43 -15.19
C SER A 65 9.75 -0.90 -13.82
N PRO A 66 10.01 -2.21 -13.62
CA PRO A 66 10.73 -2.69 -12.43
C PRO A 66 12.07 -1.98 -12.19
N SER A 67 12.71 -1.50 -13.26
CA SER A 67 13.97 -0.75 -13.21
C SER A 67 13.78 0.77 -13.08
N SER A 68 12.57 1.25 -12.74
CA SER A 68 12.28 2.69 -12.60
C SER A 68 12.89 3.31 -11.34
N GLU A 69 13.43 2.49 -10.43
CA GLU A 69 14.00 2.92 -9.14
C GLU A 69 13.03 3.72 -8.26
N LEU A 70 11.72 3.64 -8.55
CA LEU A 70 10.71 4.32 -7.76
C LEU A 70 10.72 3.79 -6.32
N ARG A 71 10.83 4.73 -5.39
CA ARG A 71 10.84 4.48 -3.96
C ARG A 71 9.60 5.09 -3.31
N PRO A 72 9.07 4.45 -2.27
CA PRO A 72 7.94 4.99 -1.54
C PRO A 72 8.36 6.28 -0.85
N CYS A 73 7.44 7.25 -0.79
CA CYS A 73 7.63 8.45 0.02
C CYS A 73 7.83 8.04 1.49
N ALA A 74 8.96 8.44 2.08
CA ALA A 74 9.36 8.00 3.42
C ALA A 74 8.30 8.31 4.49
N THR A 75 7.77 9.55 4.49
CA THR A 75 6.72 9.97 5.44
C THR A 75 5.45 9.13 5.31
N TYR A 76 5.02 8.85 4.07
CA TYR A 76 3.82 8.06 3.84
C TYR A 76 4.03 6.59 4.20
N LEU A 77 5.21 6.03 3.87
CA LEU A 77 5.57 4.68 4.24
C LEU A 77 5.56 4.52 5.78
N ARG A 78 6.19 5.44 6.51
CA ARG A 78 6.16 5.45 7.97
C ARG A 78 4.73 5.45 8.50
N HIS A 79 3.85 6.27 7.96
CA HIS A 79 2.44 6.30 8.34
C HIS A 79 1.74 4.94 8.12
N CYS A 80 1.96 4.30 6.97
CA CYS A 80 1.42 2.97 6.69
C CYS A 80 1.95 1.91 7.66
N VAL A 81 3.25 1.94 7.96
CA VAL A 81 3.89 1.00 8.90
C VAL A 81 3.31 1.15 10.31
N LEU A 82 3.14 2.39 10.79
CA LEU A 82 2.53 2.66 12.10
C LEU A 82 1.06 2.23 12.14
N SER A 83 0.30 2.51 11.09
CA SER A 83 -1.10 2.09 11.00
C SER A 83 -1.24 0.56 11.01
N ALA A 84 -0.39 -0.14 10.26
CA ALA A 84 -0.38 -1.61 10.24
C ALA A 84 0.01 -2.19 11.61
N ARG A 85 0.94 -1.54 12.33
CA ARG A 85 1.32 -1.92 13.69
C ARG A 85 0.16 -1.75 14.68
N ASN A 86 -0.58 -0.65 14.58
CA ASN A 86 -1.74 -0.39 15.43
C ASN A 86 -2.89 -1.39 15.20
N MET A 87 -2.95 -2.01 14.02
CA MET A 87 -3.92 -3.06 13.67
C MET A 87 -3.50 -4.46 14.21
N GLY A 88 -2.31 -4.58 14.79
CA GLY A 88 -1.79 -5.82 15.39
C GLY A 88 -0.74 -6.55 14.56
N ASP A 89 0.00 -7.44 15.21
CA ASP A 89 1.22 -8.07 14.67
C ASP A 89 1.00 -8.84 13.35
N LYS A 90 -0.18 -9.42 13.16
CA LYS A 90 -0.53 -10.13 11.92
C LYS A 90 -0.61 -9.19 10.73
N CYS A 91 -1.32 -8.08 10.89
CA CYS A 91 -1.44 -7.04 9.87
C CYS A 91 -0.09 -6.39 9.62
N TYR A 92 0.65 -6.10 10.69
CA TYR A 92 2.01 -5.57 10.61
C TYR A 92 2.96 -6.46 9.81
N ASN A 93 3.04 -7.75 10.14
CA ASN A 93 3.93 -8.68 9.44
C ASN A 93 3.51 -8.90 7.99
N SER A 94 2.21 -9.09 7.72
CA SER A 94 1.73 -9.21 6.34
C SER A 94 2.02 -7.94 5.52
N PHE A 95 1.84 -6.75 6.10
CA PHE A 95 2.20 -5.50 5.40
C PHE A 95 3.71 -5.45 5.07
N LEU A 96 4.57 -5.84 6.00
CA LEU A 96 6.02 -5.80 5.80
C LEU A 96 6.54 -6.85 4.80
N ASP A 97 5.94 -8.04 4.80
CA ASP A 97 6.44 -9.22 4.07
C ASP A 97 5.72 -9.44 2.73
N ASP A 98 4.47 -9.02 2.60
CA ASP A 98 3.65 -9.22 1.40
C ASP A 98 3.49 -7.94 0.54
N THR A 99 4.07 -6.82 0.97
CA THR A 99 4.13 -5.58 0.18
C THR A 99 5.51 -5.44 -0.45
N TYR A 100 5.53 -5.18 -1.76
CA TYR A 100 6.75 -5.11 -2.56
C TYR A 100 6.93 -3.73 -3.19
N LEU A 101 8.18 -3.36 -3.45
CA LEU A 101 8.52 -2.20 -4.27
C LEU A 101 8.14 -2.42 -5.75
N VAL A 102 8.38 -1.38 -6.56
CA VAL A 102 8.10 -1.43 -8.01
C VAL A 102 8.82 -2.57 -8.72
N ASP A 103 9.95 -3.02 -8.18
CA ASP A 103 10.76 -4.13 -8.69
C ASP A 103 10.09 -5.51 -8.53
N ARG A 104 9.01 -5.59 -7.73
CA ARG A 104 8.29 -6.83 -7.37
C ARG A 104 9.16 -7.87 -6.68
N LYS A 105 10.25 -7.45 -6.05
CA LYS A 105 11.21 -8.33 -5.38
C LYS A 105 11.51 -7.87 -3.98
N THR A 106 11.83 -6.59 -3.80
CA THR A 106 12.19 -6.04 -2.51
C THR A 106 10.94 -5.83 -1.67
N THR A 107 10.85 -6.50 -0.53
CA THR A 107 9.78 -6.32 0.45
C THR A 107 9.92 -5.00 1.21
N ILE A 108 8.85 -4.52 1.83
CA ILE A 108 8.93 -3.36 2.72
C ILE A 108 9.86 -3.63 3.91
N ARG A 109 9.91 -4.87 4.43
CA ARG A 109 10.84 -5.24 5.51
C ARG A 109 12.30 -5.04 5.10
N GLU A 110 12.70 -5.59 3.95
CA GLU A 110 14.07 -5.46 3.43
C GLU A 110 14.43 -4.00 3.14
N TYR A 111 13.47 -3.26 2.60
CA TYR A 111 13.63 -1.84 2.34
C TYR A 111 13.86 -1.03 3.63
N LEU A 112 13.04 -1.22 4.66
CA LEU A 112 13.21 -0.52 5.94
C LEU A 112 14.50 -0.92 6.68
N ASN A 113 14.94 -2.18 6.56
CA ASN A 113 16.22 -2.61 7.10
C ASN A 113 17.41 -1.89 6.43
N SER A 114 17.28 -1.58 5.14
CA SER A 114 18.29 -0.86 4.36
C SER A 114 18.26 0.65 4.61
N TYR A 115 17.08 1.20 4.98
CA TYR A 115 16.84 2.63 5.19
C TYR A 115 16.07 2.86 6.50
N PRO A 116 16.69 2.61 7.67
CA PRO A 116 16.01 2.70 8.97
C PRO A 116 15.60 4.14 9.32
N ASP A 117 16.27 5.14 8.75
CA ASP A 117 15.99 6.58 8.94
C ASP A 117 14.57 6.97 8.52
N ILE A 118 13.90 6.15 7.70
CA ILE A 118 12.51 6.35 7.28
C ILE A 118 11.57 6.41 8.50
N MET A 119 11.83 5.62 9.54
CA MET A 119 10.97 5.56 10.73
C MET A 119 11.08 6.82 11.60
N ASP A 120 12.14 7.60 11.42
CA ASP A 120 12.36 8.88 12.12
C ASP A 120 11.80 10.08 11.35
N ARG A 121 11.36 9.89 10.09
CA ARG A 121 10.86 10.99 9.26
C ARG A 121 9.48 11.45 9.68
N LEU A 122 9.43 12.61 10.33
CA LEU A 122 8.18 13.27 10.66
C LEU A 122 7.53 13.89 9.41
N PRO A 123 6.19 13.86 9.32
CA PRO A 123 5.49 14.66 8.32
C PRO A 123 5.74 16.16 8.53
N PRO A 124 5.69 16.96 7.46
CA PRO A 124 5.61 18.41 7.58
C PRO A 124 4.46 18.83 8.52
N PRO A 125 4.56 19.96 9.23
CA PRO A 125 3.54 20.38 10.21
C PRO A 125 2.12 20.40 9.65
N GLU A 126 1.95 20.87 8.43
CA GLU A 126 0.66 20.93 7.70
C GLU A 126 0.01 19.57 7.49
N LEU A 127 0.81 18.50 7.53
CA LEU A 127 0.41 17.12 7.29
C LEU A 127 0.52 16.24 8.55
N ALA A 128 0.86 16.83 9.69
CA ALA A 128 1.13 16.09 10.92
C ALA A 128 -0.10 15.37 11.46
N GLU A 129 -1.27 16.01 11.40
CA GLU A 129 -2.54 15.38 11.81
C GLU A 129 -2.85 14.13 10.96
N ARG A 130 -2.60 14.21 9.64
CA ARG A 130 -2.95 13.15 8.70
C ARG A 130 -1.95 12.00 8.69
N TYR A 131 -0.65 12.28 8.78
CA TYR A 131 0.42 11.30 8.62
C TYR A 131 1.27 11.07 9.88
N GLY A 132 0.90 11.66 11.02
CA GLY A 132 1.62 11.51 12.29
C GLY A 132 1.60 10.09 12.86
N GLY A 133 0.67 9.24 12.39
CA GLY A 133 0.52 7.87 12.86
C GLY A 133 -0.44 7.69 14.04
N GLY A 134 -1.22 8.74 14.36
CA GLY A 134 -2.36 8.69 15.28
C GLY A 134 -2.05 8.16 16.68
N PHE A 135 -1.66 9.05 17.59
CA PHE A 135 -2.00 8.93 19.01
C PHE A 135 -2.93 10.10 19.33
N PHE A 136 -4.17 9.80 19.71
CA PHE A 136 -4.85 10.51 20.79
C PHE A 136 -4.56 9.75 22.09
#